data_AF-A0A383EIC9-F1
#
_entry.id   AF-A0A383EIC9-F1
#
_cell.length_a   1.000
_cell.length_b   1.000
_cell.length_c   1.000
_cell.angle_alpha   90.00
_cell.angle_beta   90.00
_cell.angle_gamma   90.00
#
_symmetry.space_group_name_H-M   'P 1'
#
loop_
_entity.id
_entity.type
_entity.pdbx_description
1 polymer ?
#
loop_
_entity_poly.entity_id
_entity_poly.type
_entity_poly.pdbx_seq_one_letter_code
_entity_poly.pdbx_strand_id
1 'polypeptide(L)'
;MQPKGSEIYFRNISDYVDINQEIKFTTIIKSALLRSETAFGFRLNNERNSKSNHFGIHLNPDKSIKRKFEKDDELIVFANE
;
A
#
# COMPACT_ATOMS: atom_id res chain seq x y z
N MET A 1 -6.79 -24.88 -12.11
CA MET A 1 -6.42 -23.69 -12.89
C MET A 1 -6.58 -22.50 -11.96
N GLN A 2 -5.50 -21.76 -11.70
CA GLN A 2 -5.56 -20.51 -10.94
C GLN A 2 -6.38 -19.49 -11.75
N PRO A 3 -7.20 -18.64 -11.11
CA PRO A 3 -8.02 -17.68 -11.83
C PRO A 3 -7.12 -16.76 -12.67
N LYS A 4 -7.41 -16.62 -13.97
CA LYS A 4 -6.73 -15.65 -14.84
C LYS A 4 -7.24 -14.26 -14.48
N GLY A 5 -6.58 -13.56 -13.57
CA GLY A 5 -6.93 -12.20 -13.17
C GLY A 5 -5.91 -11.59 -12.19
N SER A 6 -6.01 -10.28 -11.97
CA SER A 6 -5.22 -9.61 -10.95
C SER A 6 -5.83 -9.86 -9.57
N GLU A 7 -5.01 -10.31 -8.61
CA GLU A 7 -5.40 -10.55 -7.22
C GLU A 7 -4.93 -9.41 -6.31
N ILE A 8 -5.47 -9.37 -5.09
CA ILE A 8 -5.07 -8.39 -4.07
C ILE A 8 -3.88 -8.96 -3.30
N TYR A 9 -2.78 -8.20 -3.27
CA TYR A 9 -1.61 -8.54 -2.49
C TYR A 9 -1.28 -7.44 -1.47
N PHE A 10 -0.72 -7.88 -0.35
CA PHE A 10 -0.07 -7.02 0.63
C PHE A 10 1.43 -7.13 0.41
N ARG A 11 2.08 -6.01 0.13
CA ARG A 11 3.52 -5.91 -0.15
C ARG A 11 4.15 -4.97 0.85
N ASN A 12 5.41 -5.15 1.24
CA ASN A 12 6.03 -4.21 2.16
C ASN A 12 6.16 -2.85 1.48
N ILE A 13 5.78 -1.77 2.17
CA ILE A 13 5.81 -0.44 1.56
C ILE A 13 7.24 0.03 1.24
N SER A 14 8.21 -0.47 2.00
CA SER A 14 9.64 -0.25 1.79
C SER A 14 10.18 -0.85 0.50
N ASP A 15 9.44 -1.75 -0.16
CA ASP A 15 9.79 -2.25 -1.49
C ASP A 15 9.55 -1.19 -2.58
N TYR A 16 8.70 -0.19 -2.33
CA TYR A 16 8.28 0.80 -3.33
C TYR A 16 8.94 2.16 -3.14
N VAL A 17 9.18 2.56 -1.89
CA VAL A 17 9.61 3.93 -1.57
C VAL A 17 10.56 3.96 -0.39
N ASP A 18 11.39 5.01 -0.32
CA ASP A 18 12.22 5.29 0.86
C ASP A 18 11.34 5.84 2.01
N ILE A 19 11.18 5.03 3.05
CA ILE A 19 10.35 5.33 4.23
C ILE A 19 11.04 6.24 5.26
N ASN A 20 12.29 6.64 5.04
CA ASN A 20 12.99 7.55 5.96
C ASN A 20 12.44 8.99 5.91
N GLN A 21 11.61 9.30 4.93
CA GLN A 21 10.97 10.59 4.74
C GLN A 21 9.45 10.45 4.59
N GLU A 22 8.75 11.57 4.65
CA GLU A 22 7.34 11.60 4.32
C GLU A 22 7.10 11.45 2.82
N ILE A 23 6.23 10.51 2.46
CA ILE A 23 5.94 10.14 1.07
C ILE A 23 4.49 10.47 0.72
N LYS A 24 4.29 11.03 -0.48
CA LYS A 24 2.95 11.21 -1.05
C LYS A 24 2.44 9.90 -1.61
N PHE A 25 1.15 9.62 -1.45
CA PHE A 25 0.56 8.38 -2.00
C PHE A 25 0.71 8.30 -3.53
N THR A 26 0.67 9.43 -4.23
CA THR A 26 0.98 9.49 -5.67
C THR A 26 2.37 8.98 -6.05
N THR A 27 3.38 9.17 -5.21
CA THR A 27 4.73 8.60 -5.44
C THR A 27 4.70 7.08 -5.36
N ILE A 28 3.94 6.55 -4.39
CA ILE A 28 3.77 5.11 -4.22
C ILE A 28 3.03 4.51 -5.41
N ILE A 29 1.95 5.14 -5.88
CA ILE A 29 1.23 4.73 -7.10
C ILE A 29 2.18 4.66 -8.29
N LYS A 30 3.03 5.68 -8.48
CA LYS A 30 4.02 5.70 -9.57
C LYS A 30 5.02 4.55 -9.44
N SER A 31 5.50 4.25 -8.23
CA SER A 31 6.41 3.14 -8.02
C SER A 31 5.76 1.77 -8.27
N ALA A 32 4.51 1.58 -7.85
CA ALA A 32 3.77 0.35 -8.11
C ALA A 32 3.53 0.14 -9.61
N LEU A 33 3.22 1.22 -10.33
CA LEU A 33 3.05 1.18 -11.78
C LEU A 33 4.32 0.69 -12.51
N LEU A 34 5.51 1.07 -12.06
CA LEU A 34 6.79 0.57 -12.62
C LEU A 34 6.96 -0.94 -12.47
N ARG A 35 6.23 -1.55 -11.54
CA ARG A 35 6.20 -3.00 -11.29
C ARG A 35 5.02 -3.71 -11.96
N SER A 36 4.27 -3.01 -12.81
CA SER A 36 3.00 -3.50 -13.38
C SER A 36 1.94 -3.83 -12.32
N GLU A 37 2.02 -3.16 -11.17
CA GLU A 37 1.07 -3.31 -10.07
C GLU A 37 0.23 -2.02 -9.92
N THR A 38 -1.00 -2.16 -9.43
CA THR A 38 -1.89 -1.02 -9.17
C THR A 38 -2.09 -0.84 -7.67
N ALA A 39 -1.40 0.13 -7.07
CA ALA A 39 -1.59 0.51 -5.67
C ALA A 39 -2.91 1.25 -5.47
N PHE A 40 -3.71 0.80 -4.50
CA PHE A 40 -5.04 1.39 -4.22
C PHE A 40 -5.33 1.59 -2.73
N GLY A 41 -4.42 1.18 -1.85
CA GLY A 41 -4.53 1.42 -0.42
C GLY A 41 -3.27 1.02 0.32
N PHE A 42 -3.26 1.17 1.63
CA PHE A 42 -2.18 0.70 2.50
C PHE A 42 -2.74 0.21 3.84
N ARG A 43 -1.98 -0.62 4.55
CA ARG A 43 -2.22 -1.00 5.92
C ARG A 43 -1.15 -0.40 6.83
N LEU A 44 -1.58 0.35 7.84
CA LEU A 44 -0.73 0.82 8.93
C LEU A 44 -0.65 -0.26 10.01
N ASN A 45 0.54 -0.79 10.24
CA ASN A 45 0.68 -1.99 11.06
C ASN A 45 0.52 -1.70 12.56
N ASN A 46 0.88 -0.51 13.00
CA ASN A 46 0.63 -0.02 14.35
C ASN A 46 -0.87 0.09 14.69
N GLU A 47 -1.76 0.16 13.70
CA GLU A 47 -3.21 0.21 13.85
C GLU A 47 -3.88 -1.17 13.68
N ARG A 48 -3.12 -2.25 13.42
CA ARG A 48 -3.64 -3.58 13.06
C ARG A 48 -4.63 -4.17 14.07
N ASN A 49 -4.49 -3.86 15.36
CA ASN A 49 -5.37 -4.38 16.42
C ASN A 49 -6.54 -3.45 16.76
N SER A 50 -6.66 -2.31 16.08
CA SER A 50 -7.67 -1.29 16.36
C SER A 50 -8.85 -1.41 15.40
N LYS A 51 -9.97 -1.95 15.90
CA LYS A 51 -11.22 -2.03 15.12
C LYS A 51 -11.74 -0.63 14.74
N SER A 52 -11.57 0.37 15.62
CA SER A 52 -11.98 1.75 15.34
C SER A 52 -11.17 2.40 14.22
N ASN A 53 -9.93 1.95 14.02
CA ASN A 53 -9.06 2.41 12.93
C ASN A 53 -9.15 1.46 11.71
N HIS A 54 -10.22 0.68 11.59
CA HIS A 54 -10.41 -0.28 10.50
C HIS A 54 -9.24 -1.27 10.35
N PHE A 55 -8.63 -1.66 11.47
CA PHE A 55 -7.44 -2.52 11.51
C PHE A 55 -6.26 -1.95 10.71
N GLY A 56 -6.17 -0.62 10.64
CA GLY A 56 -5.15 0.11 9.91
C GLY A 56 -5.32 0.10 8.40
N ILE A 57 -6.43 -0.41 7.86
CA ILE A 57 -6.65 -0.51 6.41
C ILE A 57 -7.22 0.81 5.90
N HIS A 58 -6.48 1.46 5.00
CA HIS A 58 -6.88 2.70 4.33
C HIS A 58 -6.97 2.44 2.82
N LEU A 59 -8.20 2.26 2.32
CA LEU A 59 -8.49 2.04 0.89
C LEU A 59 -8.86 3.34 0.20
N ASN A 60 -8.41 3.49 -1.05
CA ASN A 60 -8.57 4.69 -1.88
C ASN A 60 -8.33 5.99 -1.08
N PRO A 61 -7.16 6.13 -0.43
CA PRO A 61 -6.85 7.34 0.32
C PRO A 61 -6.80 8.54 -0.64
N ASP A 62 -6.97 9.75 -0.08
CA ASP A 62 -6.77 10.97 -0.85
C ASP A 62 -5.37 10.95 -1.50
N LYS A 63 -5.28 11.18 -2.82
CA LYS A 63 -4.03 11.13 -3.57
C LYS A 63 -3.02 12.19 -3.13
N SER A 64 -3.49 13.27 -2.50
CA SER A 64 -2.67 14.33 -1.93
C SER A 64 -2.08 13.97 -0.56
N ILE A 65 -2.54 12.88 0.08
CA ILE A 65 -2.05 12.49 1.39
C ILE A 65 -0.53 12.31 1.34
N LYS A 66 0.12 12.89 2.35
CA LYS A 66 1.54 12.76 2.61
C LYS A 66 1.69 12.17 4.00
N ARG A 67 2.44 11.08 4.12
CA ARG A 67 2.57 10.33 5.36
C ARG A 67 3.97 9.73 5.47
N LYS A 68 4.49 9.67 6.70
CA LYS A 68 5.65 8.84 7.03
C LYS A 68 5.16 7.43 7.34
N PHE A 69 5.72 6.45 6.64
CA PHE A 69 5.39 5.04 6.83
C PHE A 69 6.43 4.37 7.71
N GLU A 70 6.02 3.31 8.40
CA GLU A 70 6.89 2.44 9.17
C GLU A 70 7.32 1.24 8.32
N LYS A 71 8.38 0.55 8.76
CA LYS A 71 8.97 -0.58 8.02
C LYS A 71 7.98 -1.71 7.77
N ASP A 72 7.10 -1.95 8.72
CA ASP A 72 6.15 -3.05 8.71
C ASP A 72 4.81 -2.65 8.06
N ASP A 73 4.66 -1.40 7.60
CA ASP A 73 3.47 -1.00 6.85
C ASP A 73 3.42 -1.67 5.49
N GLU A 74 2.21 -1.96 5.04
CA GLU A 74 1.98 -2.72 3.81
C GLU A 74 1.24 -1.88 2.77
N LEU A 75 1.67 -1.99 1.53
CA LEU A 75 0.95 -1.49 0.38
C LEU A 75 -0.05 -2.53 -0.09
N ILE A 76 -1.26 -2.08 -0.40
CA ILE A 76 -2.32 -2.91 -0.97
C ILE A 76 -2.36 -2.66 -2.47
N VAL A 77 -2.04 -3.70 -3.25
CA VAL A 77 -1.91 -3.62 -4.71
C VAL A 77 -2.77 -4.67 -5.40
N PHE A 78 -3.24 -4.36 -6.60
CA PHE A 78 -3.60 -5.39 -7.56
C PHE A 78 -2.35 -5.78 -8.35
N ALA A 79 -2.06 -7.06 -8.43
CA ALA A 79 -0.96 -7.61 -9.22
C ALA A 79 -1.42 -8.90 -9.92
N ASN A 80 -0.74 -9.28 -10.99
CA ASN A 80 -0.82 -10.65 -11.51
C ASN A 80 0.23 -11.50 -10.82
N GLU A 81 0.03 -12.82 -10.74
CA GLU A 81 1.06 -13.79 -10.26
C GLU A 81 2.45 -13.55 -10.86
#